data_AF-A0A1F7UXJ2-F1
#
_entry.id   AF-A0A1F7UXJ2-F1
#
_cell.length_a   1.000
_cell.length_b   1.000
_cell.length_c   1.000
_cell.angle_alpha   90.00
_cell.angle_beta   90.00
_cell.angle_gamma   90.00
#
_symmetry.space_group_name_H-M   'P 1'
#
loop_
_entity.id
_entity.type
_entity.pdbx_description
1 polymer ?
#
loop_
_entity_poly.entity_id
_entity_poly.type
_entity_poly.pdbx_seq_one_letter_code
_entity_poly.pdbx_strand_id
1 'polypeptide(L)'
;MKPSRLFGVIVAIIFLVVAQNSSATSLNDRVRGRILLQVESRGEAWYVNPTDNKRTYLRDGTAAYDLLRSSGLGIKNADLSKIPVGIEDRFNDTDTDSDGLPDKLEEGLKTDPNSRDSDNDGFLDGDEVKNDLNPLGTGRLVINTQLQTRLKGKILLQVESKGEAWYINPANGKRYYLKDGNAAYQIMRYLGLGITNSDLVSISTADNLRVTEAKASLLLEWDNAPIQNFSHYNIYRTIQPSDGKEILKENVIDNKYQDTNTENGITYYYSVKVVDTSGQESILSSEVSGRWEKPASPSDVKGVINEKGVQLTWSPNLESDVAGYNIYMSTPKIQMVYKINSDLVTQTFYNDYTSDKSDAYHYYKIKAVDKVGNEGLFSNDLRVDFKPSPPSGFKLTRDYENQKLIMVISWAPVSDDSFSHYELYRSPGSYPQLTDAIDRNLLSNEYKDKNFEGEGLFYFVRTVDKLGIKSDFTRFVVYRDGSSFMSVVDPLFLVKNSGEIP
;
A
#
# COMPACT_ATOMS: atom_id res chain seq x y z
N MET A 1 21.76 60.19 -35.37
CA MET A 1 21.59 60.32 -33.90
C MET A 1 21.12 58.96 -33.38
N LYS A 2 21.97 58.28 -32.61
CA LYS A 2 21.68 56.99 -31.94
C LYS A 2 21.01 57.27 -30.59
N PRO A 3 20.07 56.44 -30.11
CA PRO A 3 19.51 56.59 -28.78
C PRO A 3 20.49 56.06 -27.74
N SER A 4 20.75 56.86 -26.71
CA SER A 4 21.56 56.55 -25.53
C SER A 4 20.91 55.45 -24.69
N ARG A 5 21.62 54.34 -24.48
CA ARG A 5 21.30 53.36 -23.45
C ARG A 5 21.86 53.87 -22.12
N LEU A 6 20.97 54.23 -21.18
CA LEU A 6 21.37 54.35 -19.77
C LEU A 6 21.73 52.95 -19.27
N PHE A 7 22.99 52.74 -18.94
CA PHE A 7 23.45 51.60 -18.16
C PHE A 7 23.06 51.85 -16.69
N GLY A 8 22.08 51.12 -16.19
CA GLY A 8 21.90 50.95 -14.74
C GLY A 8 23.03 50.07 -14.22
N VAL A 9 23.96 50.66 -13.48
CA VAL A 9 25.04 49.93 -12.81
C VAL A 9 24.43 49.19 -11.62
N ILE A 10 24.16 47.90 -11.78
CA ILE A 10 23.90 47.00 -10.64
C ILE A 10 25.27 46.69 -10.02
N VAL A 11 25.62 47.39 -8.94
CA VAL A 11 26.75 47.01 -8.09
C VAL A 11 26.30 45.79 -7.28
N ALA A 12 26.51 44.59 -7.82
CA ALA A 12 26.46 43.37 -7.02
C ALA A 12 27.79 43.29 -6.24
N ILE A 13 27.73 43.44 -4.92
CA ILE A 13 28.87 43.15 -4.06
C ILE A 13 29.07 41.62 -4.10
N ILE A 14 30.05 41.18 -4.87
CA ILE A 14 30.44 39.78 -5.00
C ILE A 14 31.16 39.38 -3.72
N PHE A 15 30.46 38.67 -2.82
CA PHE A 15 31.14 37.89 -1.78
C PHE A 15 31.55 36.54 -2.39
N LEU A 16 32.79 36.49 -2.89
CA LEU A 16 33.46 35.25 -3.24
C LEU A 16 33.81 34.51 -1.95
N VAL A 17 33.26 33.31 -1.74
CA VAL A 17 33.65 32.47 -0.60
C VAL A 17 34.93 31.74 -0.95
N VAL A 18 36.06 32.23 -0.44
CA VAL A 18 37.29 31.44 -0.32
C VAL A 18 37.10 30.51 0.88
N ALA A 19 37.21 29.20 0.64
CA ALA A 19 37.14 28.20 1.68
C ALA A 19 38.27 28.40 2.70
N GLN A 20 37.92 28.78 3.93
CA GLN A 20 38.82 28.64 5.07
C GLN A 20 38.19 27.69 6.09
N ASN A 21 39.00 26.72 6.50
CA ASN A 21 38.66 25.60 7.36
C ASN A 21 38.12 26.05 8.72
N SER A 22 36.82 25.89 8.91
CA SER A 22 36.14 25.69 10.18
C SER A 22 35.07 24.63 9.92
N SER A 23 34.84 23.70 10.85
CA SER A 23 33.96 22.52 10.71
C SER A 23 32.80 22.77 9.75
N ALA A 24 32.93 22.26 8.51
CA ALA A 24 32.18 22.80 7.37
C ALA A 24 30.69 22.56 7.59
N THR A 25 29.96 23.63 7.91
CA THR A 25 28.50 23.62 7.94
C THR A 25 28.03 23.28 6.52
N SER A 26 27.13 22.30 6.39
CA SER A 26 26.67 21.81 5.09
C SER A 26 26.10 22.98 4.25
N LEU A 27 26.14 22.88 2.92
CA LEU A 27 25.54 23.91 2.06
C LEU A 27 24.08 24.19 2.46
N ASN A 28 23.32 23.13 2.78
CA ASN A 28 21.94 23.25 3.28
C ASN A 28 21.84 24.07 4.57
N ASP A 29 22.76 23.90 5.53
CA ASP A 29 22.77 24.73 6.75
C ASP A 29 23.08 26.20 6.43
N ARG A 30 23.93 26.46 5.43
CA ARG A 30 24.30 27.81 5.00
C ARG A 30 23.18 28.52 4.25
N VAL A 31 22.39 27.78 3.46
CA VAL A 31 21.29 28.33 2.64
C VAL A 31 19.92 28.26 3.31
N ARG A 32 19.78 27.56 4.44
CA ARG A 32 18.52 27.41 5.17
C ARG A 32 17.84 28.76 5.44
N GLY A 33 16.59 28.90 5.02
CA GLY A 33 15.80 30.10 5.21
C GLY A 33 16.22 31.29 4.37
N ARG A 34 17.19 31.13 3.45
CA ARG A 34 17.65 32.20 2.56
C ARG A 34 16.88 32.20 1.26
N ILE A 35 16.80 33.38 0.66
CA ILE A 35 16.58 33.48 -0.78
C ILE A 35 17.92 33.32 -1.48
N LEU A 36 17.93 32.57 -2.57
CA LEU A 36 19.07 32.29 -3.41
C LEU A 36 18.86 32.92 -4.79
N LEU A 37 19.91 33.57 -5.30
CA LEU A 37 19.95 34.14 -6.62
C LEU A 37 20.89 33.32 -7.49
N GLN A 38 20.33 32.69 -8.51
CA GLN A 38 21.10 31.93 -9.47
C GLN A 38 21.89 32.88 -10.36
N VAL A 39 23.18 33.04 -10.09
CA VAL A 39 24.02 34.07 -10.76
C VAL A 39 24.42 33.66 -12.17
N GLU A 40 24.35 32.37 -12.48
CA GLU A 40 24.68 31.78 -13.79
C GLU A 40 23.45 31.60 -14.70
N SER A 41 22.24 31.96 -14.22
CA SER A 41 20.99 31.88 -15.00
C SER A 41 20.11 33.09 -14.73
N ARG A 42 20.07 34.05 -15.67
CA ARG A 42 19.15 35.22 -15.76
C ARG A 42 18.75 35.94 -14.44
N GLY A 43 19.48 35.73 -13.34
CA GLY A 43 19.14 36.21 -12.00
C GLY A 43 17.88 35.58 -11.38
N GLU A 44 17.61 34.29 -11.66
CA GLU A 44 16.48 33.51 -11.11
C GLU A 44 16.53 33.42 -9.58
N ALA A 45 15.38 33.56 -8.91
CA ALA A 45 15.29 33.60 -7.44
C ALA A 45 14.63 32.33 -6.88
N TRP A 46 15.13 31.86 -5.74
CA TRP A 46 14.67 30.63 -5.07
C TRP A 46 14.58 30.85 -3.56
N TYR A 47 13.56 30.34 -2.88
CA TYR A 47 13.49 30.38 -1.40
C TYR A 47 13.76 29.00 -0.82
N VAL A 48 14.70 28.86 0.11
CA VAL A 48 14.93 27.60 0.83
C VAL A 48 14.16 27.62 2.14
N ASN A 49 13.10 26.84 2.25
CA ASN A 49 12.27 26.77 3.43
C ASN A 49 13.06 26.21 4.63
N PRO A 50 13.10 26.93 5.78
CA PRO A 50 13.89 26.52 6.92
C PRO A 50 13.36 25.30 7.69
N THR A 51 12.14 24.82 7.42
CA THR A 51 11.56 23.66 8.11
C THR A 51 11.91 22.33 7.45
N ASP A 52 11.93 22.28 6.12
CA ASP A 52 12.15 21.06 5.34
C ASP A 52 13.42 21.12 4.46
N ASN A 53 14.10 22.27 4.41
CA ASN A 53 15.24 22.57 3.54
C ASN A 53 14.92 22.48 2.04
N LYS A 54 13.64 22.49 1.66
CA LYS A 54 13.23 22.47 0.25
C LYS A 54 13.32 23.86 -0.35
N ARG A 55 13.65 23.93 -1.64
CA ARG A 55 13.68 25.20 -2.37
C ARG A 55 12.41 25.38 -3.21
N THR A 56 11.91 26.60 -3.29
CA THR A 56 10.78 26.99 -4.15
C THR A 56 11.23 28.01 -5.17
N TYR A 57 10.91 27.81 -6.45
CA TYR A 57 11.23 28.75 -7.51
C TYR A 57 10.33 29.99 -7.45
N LEU A 58 10.94 31.17 -7.37
CA LEU A 58 10.27 32.46 -7.35
C LEU A 58 10.36 33.08 -8.74
N ARG A 59 9.58 32.55 -9.69
CA ARG A 59 9.64 32.99 -11.10
C ARG A 59 9.28 34.46 -11.31
N ASP A 60 8.36 34.99 -10.51
CA ASP A 60 7.79 36.32 -10.62
C ASP A 60 7.15 36.74 -9.28
N GLY A 61 6.55 37.94 -9.26
CA GLY A 61 5.83 38.43 -8.08
C GLY A 61 4.61 37.61 -7.69
N THR A 62 3.96 36.93 -8.63
CA THR A 62 2.80 36.06 -8.34
C THR A 62 3.27 34.82 -7.57
N ALA A 63 4.33 34.16 -8.04
CA ALA A 63 4.91 33.01 -7.35
C ALA A 63 5.45 33.38 -5.97
N ALA A 64 6.05 34.56 -5.83
CA ALA A 64 6.44 35.08 -4.51
C ALA A 64 5.21 35.23 -3.60
N TYR A 65 4.14 35.84 -4.09
CA TYR A 65 2.90 36.02 -3.33
C TYR A 65 2.24 34.69 -2.91
N ASP A 66 2.19 33.72 -3.82
CA ASP A 66 1.66 32.37 -3.53
C ASP A 66 2.48 31.67 -2.44
N LEU A 67 3.82 31.84 -2.47
CA LEU A 67 4.69 31.35 -1.41
C LEU A 67 4.39 32.04 -0.08
N LEU A 68 4.21 33.37 -0.06
CA LEU A 68 3.92 34.11 1.17
C LEU A 68 2.67 33.58 1.87
N ARG A 69 1.65 33.27 1.09
CA ARG A 69 0.37 32.75 1.60
C ARG A 69 0.45 31.29 2.04
N SER A 70 1.14 30.45 1.29
CA SER A 70 1.19 29.00 1.55
C SER A 70 2.18 28.63 2.66
N SER A 71 3.28 29.38 2.80
CA SER A 71 4.39 29.07 3.71
C SER A 71 4.53 30.05 4.88
N GLY A 72 3.68 31.07 4.94
CA GLY A 72 3.71 32.09 5.97
C GLY A 72 3.27 31.59 7.34
N LEU A 73 4.11 31.78 8.35
CA LEU A 73 3.78 31.45 9.74
C LEU A 73 2.97 32.61 10.37
N GLY A 74 1.78 32.32 10.88
CA GLY A 74 0.97 33.31 11.59
C GLY A 74 1.70 33.88 12.81
N ILE A 75 1.70 35.21 12.97
CA ILE A 75 2.28 35.92 14.11
C ILE A 75 1.37 37.02 14.62
N LYS A 76 1.29 37.16 15.95
CA LYS A 76 0.55 38.22 16.63
C LYS A 76 1.30 39.55 16.60
N ASN A 77 0.58 40.66 16.65
CA ASN A 77 1.16 42.01 16.61
C ASN A 77 2.16 42.22 17.76
N ALA A 78 1.83 41.74 18.96
CA ALA A 78 2.66 41.87 20.16
C ALA A 78 4.00 41.12 20.10
N ASP A 79 4.11 40.09 19.26
CA ASP A 79 5.34 39.33 19.07
C ASP A 79 6.12 39.82 17.86
N LEU A 80 5.40 40.21 16.80
CA LEU A 80 6.00 40.83 15.63
C LEU A 80 6.76 42.11 16.04
N SER A 81 6.13 43.00 16.82
CA SER A 81 6.70 44.27 17.26
C SER A 81 8.04 44.15 18.00
N LYS A 82 8.35 42.98 18.58
CA LYS A 82 9.61 42.68 19.27
C LYS A 82 10.75 42.28 18.32
N ILE A 83 10.55 42.37 17.01
CA ILE A 83 11.52 42.06 15.97
C ILE A 83 11.85 43.35 15.21
N PRO A 84 13.11 43.81 15.17
CA PRO A 84 13.50 45.03 14.47
C PRO A 84 13.14 45.02 12.99
N VAL A 85 12.79 46.18 12.45
CA VAL A 85 12.42 46.36 11.05
C VAL A 85 13.66 46.69 10.23
N GLY A 86 13.77 46.08 9.06
CA GLY A 86 14.79 46.39 8.07
C GLY A 86 14.21 47.33 7.00
N ILE A 87 14.93 48.41 6.74
CA ILE A 87 14.64 49.34 5.63
C ILE A 87 15.59 49.01 4.47
N GLU A 88 15.08 49.10 3.24
CA GLU A 88 15.88 48.94 2.02
C GLU A 88 15.71 50.15 1.11
N ASP A 89 16.66 51.08 1.20
CA ASP A 89 16.66 52.38 0.48
C ASP A 89 16.69 52.24 -1.05
N ARG A 90 16.96 51.03 -1.56
CA ARG A 90 16.98 50.72 -3.00
C ARG A 90 15.58 50.59 -3.58
N PHE A 91 14.55 50.50 -2.74
CA PHE A 91 13.16 50.60 -3.15
C PHE A 91 12.76 52.05 -3.27
N ASN A 92 12.54 52.51 -4.51
CA ASN A 92 11.98 53.84 -4.76
C ASN A 92 10.46 53.81 -4.53
N ASP A 93 10.08 53.58 -3.27
CA ASP A 93 8.72 53.65 -2.81
C ASP A 93 8.32 55.11 -2.53
N THR A 94 7.02 55.39 -2.56
CA THR A 94 6.50 56.69 -2.15
C THR A 94 6.74 56.88 -0.66
N ASP A 95 7.29 58.04 -0.31
CA ASP A 95 7.50 58.57 1.04
C ASP A 95 6.94 60.00 1.03
N THR A 96 5.71 60.14 1.53
CA THR A 96 4.87 61.33 1.36
C THR A 96 5.35 62.50 2.20
N ASP A 97 5.89 62.25 3.39
CA ASP A 97 6.38 63.29 4.31
C ASP A 97 7.92 63.44 4.32
N SER A 98 8.61 62.56 3.60
CA SER A 98 10.06 62.57 3.36
C SER A 98 10.90 62.38 4.62
N ASP A 99 10.41 61.60 5.59
CA ASP A 99 11.10 61.29 6.83
C ASP A 99 12.07 60.08 6.70
N GLY A 100 12.02 59.37 5.56
CA GLY A 100 12.83 58.18 5.28
C GLY A 100 12.11 56.86 5.52
N LEU A 101 10.82 56.86 5.86
CA LEU A 101 9.97 55.71 6.04
C LEU A 101 8.89 55.68 4.93
N PRO A 102 8.89 54.69 4.01
CA PRO A 102 7.92 54.69 2.92
C PRO A 102 6.47 54.44 3.39
N ASP A 103 5.48 55.12 2.78
CA ASP A 103 4.04 55.07 3.12
C ASP A 103 3.49 53.66 3.36
N LYS A 104 3.96 52.69 2.57
CA LYS A 104 3.53 51.31 2.68
C LYS A 104 4.14 50.59 3.88
N LEU A 105 5.39 50.87 4.20
CA LEU A 105 5.99 50.36 5.42
C LEU A 105 5.30 50.97 6.64
N GLU A 106 4.98 52.25 6.58
CA GLU A 106 4.21 52.96 7.61
C GLU A 106 2.83 52.35 7.84
N GLU A 107 2.10 51.99 6.77
CA GLU A 107 0.84 51.24 6.89
C GLU A 107 1.02 49.93 7.71
N GLY A 108 2.14 49.23 7.51
CA GLY A 108 2.48 48.01 8.25
C GLY A 108 2.97 48.23 9.68
N LEU A 109 3.54 49.40 9.97
CA LEU A 109 4.00 49.81 11.31
C LEU A 109 2.94 50.56 12.12
N LYS A 110 1.90 51.07 11.44
CA LYS A 110 0.84 51.93 11.95
C LYS A 110 1.29 53.35 12.33
N THR A 111 2.36 53.84 11.71
CA THR A 111 2.73 55.27 11.68
C THR A 111 1.87 56.03 10.66
N ASP A 112 1.86 57.36 10.71
CA ASP A 112 1.07 58.22 9.81
C ASP A 112 1.93 58.71 8.62
N PRO A 113 1.62 58.29 7.37
CA PRO A 113 2.38 58.69 6.19
C PRO A 113 2.42 60.18 5.84
N ASN A 114 1.67 61.00 6.57
CA ASN A 114 1.66 62.45 6.39
C ASN A 114 2.33 63.19 7.55
N SER A 115 2.88 62.47 8.52
CA SER A 115 3.49 63.02 9.73
C SER A 115 4.85 62.42 9.96
N ARG A 116 5.88 63.25 9.75
CA ARG A 116 7.29 62.84 9.89
C ARG A 116 7.69 62.35 11.29
N ASP A 117 6.83 62.57 12.28
CA ASP A 117 6.95 62.23 13.69
C ASP A 117 5.53 61.87 14.17
N SER A 118 5.21 60.57 14.22
CA SER A 118 3.87 60.08 14.49
C SER A 118 3.45 60.21 15.96
N ASP A 119 4.41 60.12 16.89
CA ASP A 119 4.13 60.18 18.33
C ASP A 119 4.41 61.56 18.96
N ASN A 120 4.93 62.49 18.16
CA ASN A 120 5.26 63.87 18.50
C ASN A 120 6.30 63.97 19.62
N ASP A 121 7.25 63.04 19.69
CA ASP A 121 8.32 63.04 20.69
C ASP A 121 9.59 63.81 20.25
N GLY A 122 9.62 64.28 18.99
CA GLY A 122 10.67 65.09 18.41
C GLY A 122 11.71 64.31 17.59
N PHE A 123 11.52 63.00 17.40
CA PHE A 123 12.31 62.18 16.50
C PHE A 123 11.51 61.80 15.25
N LEU A 124 12.20 61.58 14.12
CA LEU A 124 11.53 61.19 12.88
C LEU A 124 11.27 59.68 12.87
N ASP A 125 10.10 59.22 12.44
CA ASP A 125 9.74 57.80 12.47
C ASP A 125 10.76 56.95 11.69
N GLY A 126 11.19 57.43 10.51
CA GLY A 126 12.22 56.79 9.70
C GLY A 126 13.57 56.66 10.41
N ASP A 127 14.02 57.70 11.11
CA ASP A 127 15.26 57.66 11.89
C ASP A 127 15.13 56.72 13.08
N GLU A 128 13.97 56.69 13.73
CA GLU A 128 13.70 55.80 14.84
C GLU A 128 13.75 54.33 14.43
N VAL A 129 13.01 53.97 13.37
CA VAL A 129 12.98 52.60 12.84
C VAL A 129 14.38 52.14 12.43
N LYS A 130 15.18 53.04 11.83
CA LYS A 130 16.56 52.75 11.43
C LYS A 130 17.48 52.47 12.62
N ASN A 131 17.23 53.14 13.75
CA ASN A 131 17.99 53.03 14.99
C ASN A 131 17.39 52.05 16.01
N ASP A 132 16.44 51.21 15.58
CA ASP A 132 15.72 50.23 16.42
C ASP A 132 14.98 50.89 17.63
N LEU A 133 14.49 52.12 17.44
CA LEU A 133 13.61 52.87 18.34
C LEU A 133 12.14 52.65 17.95
N ASN A 134 11.21 53.07 18.82
CA ASN A 134 9.78 52.81 18.65
C ASN A 134 9.05 54.06 18.11
N PRO A 135 8.64 54.10 16.84
CA PRO A 135 8.04 55.28 16.20
C PRO A 135 6.60 55.61 16.65
N LEU A 136 6.10 54.92 17.68
CA LEU A 136 4.74 55.10 18.21
C LEU A 136 4.77 55.23 19.75
N GLY A 137 5.93 55.50 20.32
CA GLY A 137 6.06 55.75 21.75
C GLY A 137 7.51 55.69 22.21
N THR A 138 7.77 56.29 23.35
CA THR A 138 9.13 56.55 23.84
C THR A 138 10.10 55.34 23.89
N GLY A 139 11.33 55.55 23.40
CA GLY A 139 12.51 54.73 23.73
C GLY A 139 12.85 53.59 22.76
N ARG A 140 13.73 52.69 23.19
CA ARG A 140 14.20 51.55 22.37
C ARG A 140 13.12 50.47 22.24
N LEU A 141 13.05 49.85 21.07
CA LEU A 141 12.24 48.65 20.86
C LEU A 141 12.66 47.55 21.85
N VAL A 142 11.67 46.92 22.49
CA VAL A 142 11.90 45.76 23.35
C VAL A 142 12.10 44.53 22.46
N ILE A 143 13.36 44.25 22.13
CA ILE A 143 13.73 43.14 21.23
C ILE A 143 13.69 41.80 21.97
N ASN A 144 13.03 40.81 21.38
CA ASN A 144 13.08 39.42 21.85
C ASN A 144 14.05 38.61 20.98
N THR A 145 15.31 38.50 21.43
CA THR A 145 16.39 37.83 20.68
C THR A 145 16.14 36.32 20.49
N GLN A 146 15.47 35.66 21.43
CA GLN A 146 15.13 34.23 21.30
C GLN A 146 14.08 34.02 20.20
N LEU A 147 13.03 34.85 20.21
CA LEU A 147 12.01 34.85 19.17
C LEU A 147 12.61 35.17 17.80
N GLN A 148 13.42 36.23 17.73
CA GLN A 148 14.12 36.63 16.50
C GLN A 148 14.97 35.48 15.95
N THR A 149 15.78 34.84 16.79
CA THR A 149 16.63 33.71 16.38
C THR A 149 15.81 32.53 15.86
N ARG A 150 14.71 32.19 16.53
CA ARG A 150 13.80 31.11 16.14
C ARG A 150 13.09 31.38 14.80
N LEU A 151 12.87 32.66 14.47
CA LEU A 151 12.11 33.06 13.28
C LEU A 151 13.00 33.44 12.08
N LYS A 152 14.33 33.46 12.22
CA LYS A 152 15.25 33.72 11.11
C LYS A 152 14.96 32.82 9.91
N GLY A 153 14.86 33.45 8.74
CA GLY A 153 14.59 32.82 7.45
C GLY A 153 13.14 32.44 7.20
N LYS A 154 12.23 32.69 8.15
CA LYS A 154 10.80 32.43 7.96
C LYS A 154 10.11 33.63 7.31
N ILE A 155 9.07 33.30 6.56
CA ILE A 155 8.02 34.24 6.16
C ILE A 155 6.96 34.23 7.25
N LEU A 156 6.52 35.40 7.70
CA LEU A 156 5.50 35.59 8.72
C LEU A 156 4.28 36.27 8.12
N LEU A 157 3.09 35.91 8.60
CA LEU A 157 1.83 36.56 8.25
C LEU A 157 1.22 37.16 9.51
N GLN A 158 0.97 38.46 9.48
CA GLN A 158 0.34 39.17 10.58
C GLN A 158 -1.15 38.83 10.64
N VAL A 159 -1.58 38.08 11.67
CA VAL A 159 -2.94 37.53 11.74
C VAL A 159 -3.96 38.44 12.43
N GLU A 160 -3.50 39.51 13.08
CA GLU A 160 -4.33 40.48 13.82
C GLU A 160 -4.43 41.83 13.09
N SER A 161 -4.24 41.84 11.76
CA SER A 161 -4.31 43.02 10.88
C SER A 161 -4.78 42.61 9.47
N LYS A 162 -4.31 43.25 8.40
CA LYS A 162 -4.73 43.00 7.01
C LYS A 162 -4.05 41.79 6.35
N GLY A 163 -3.24 41.02 7.09
CA GLY A 163 -2.52 39.86 6.55
C GLY A 163 -1.17 40.23 5.94
N GLU A 164 -0.55 41.29 6.45
CA GLU A 164 0.77 41.80 6.09
C GLU A 164 1.82 40.67 6.19
N ALA A 165 2.61 40.52 5.13
CA ALA A 165 3.66 39.52 5.05
C ALA A 165 5.03 40.13 5.40
N TRP A 166 5.85 39.38 6.12
CA TRP A 166 7.17 39.82 6.57
C TRP A 166 8.20 38.71 6.37
N TYR A 167 9.39 39.03 5.88
CA TYR A 167 10.53 38.09 5.83
C TYR A 167 11.57 38.44 6.88
N ILE A 168 11.96 37.46 7.71
CA ILE A 168 13.03 37.65 8.69
C ILE A 168 14.35 37.25 8.05
N ASN A 169 15.20 38.22 7.73
CA ASN A 169 16.46 37.93 7.06
C ASN A 169 17.41 37.15 8.00
N PRO A 170 17.90 35.95 7.61
CA PRO A 170 18.83 35.17 8.43
C PRO A 170 20.12 35.89 8.80
N ALA A 171 20.60 36.80 7.94
CA ALA A 171 21.87 37.49 8.11
C ALA A 171 21.84 38.51 9.26
N ASN A 172 20.79 39.34 9.34
CA ASN A 172 20.70 40.44 10.32
C ASN A 172 19.56 40.27 11.34
N GLY A 173 18.65 39.30 11.14
CA GLY A 173 17.50 39.07 12.02
C GLY A 173 16.40 40.13 11.94
N LYS A 174 16.50 41.09 11.00
CA LYS A 174 15.49 42.14 10.81
C LYS A 174 14.32 41.62 9.97
N ARG A 175 13.12 42.14 10.23
CA ARG A 175 11.90 41.86 9.45
C ARG A 175 11.77 42.87 8.31
N TYR A 176 11.53 42.37 7.11
CA TYR A 176 11.32 43.19 5.91
C TYR A 176 9.89 43.03 5.43
N TYR A 177 9.23 44.16 5.18
CA TYR A 177 7.81 44.18 4.82
C TYR A 177 7.59 43.79 3.36
N LEU A 178 6.73 42.81 3.10
CA LEU A 178 6.46 42.27 1.78
C LEU A 178 5.05 42.67 1.33
N LYS A 179 4.88 43.98 1.07
CA LYS A 179 3.58 44.63 0.83
C LYS A 179 2.72 43.99 -0.26
N ASP A 180 3.34 43.48 -1.31
CA ASP A 180 2.69 42.83 -2.45
C ASP A 180 3.65 41.85 -3.13
N GLY A 181 3.17 41.09 -4.12
CA GLY A 181 3.98 40.10 -4.83
C GLY A 181 5.21 40.69 -5.54
N ASN A 182 5.09 41.89 -6.13
CA ASN A 182 6.20 42.52 -6.85
C ASN A 182 7.27 43.05 -5.88
N ALA A 183 6.85 43.72 -4.80
CA ALA A 183 7.73 44.17 -3.74
C ALA A 183 8.38 42.97 -3.03
N ALA A 184 7.63 41.90 -2.78
CA ALA A 184 8.17 40.67 -2.23
C ALA A 184 9.26 40.09 -3.13
N TYR A 185 9.00 39.95 -4.43
CA TYR A 185 9.97 39.47 -5.39
C TYR A 185 11.25 40.31 -5.37
N GLN A 186 11.15 41.63 -5.39
CA GLN A 186 12.33 42.49 -5.41
C GLN A 186 13.09 42.51 -4.07
N ILE A 187 12.38 42.59 -2.93
CA ILE A 187 13.00 42.49 -1.59
C ILE A 187 13.74 41.17 -1.46
N MET A 188 13.10 40.09 -1.90
CA MET A 188 13.71 38.77 -1.90
C MET A 188 14.97 38.72 -2.76
N ARG A 189 15.00 39.41 -3.90
CA ARG A 189 16.20 39.51 -4.73
C ARG A 189 17.31 40.33 -4.10
N TYR A 190 17.02 41.48 -3.50
CA TYR A 190 18.08 42.30 -2.89
C TYR A 190 18.69 41.69 -1.63
N LEU A 191 17.90 40.91 -0.89
CA LEU A 191 18.36 40.17 0.28
C LEU A 191 18.89 38.78 -0.07
N GLY A 192 18.82 38.40 -1.34
CA GLY A 192 19.19 37.08 -1.83
C GLY A 192 20.70 36.84 -1.84
N LEU A 193 21.10 35.62 -1.52
CA LEU A 193 22.48 35.16 -1.59
C LEU A 193 22.75 34.56 -2.98
N GLY A 194 23.83 34.98 -3.65
CA GLY A 194 24.24 34.36 -4.91
C GLY A 194 24.54 32.86 -4.76
N ILE A 195 24.09 32.05 -5.71
CA ILE A 195 24.36 30.62 -5.77
C ILE A 195 24.72 30.19 -7.20
N THR A 196 25.69 29.29 -7.34
CA THR A 196 26.06 28.65 -8.62
C THR A 196 25.01 27.63 -9.02
N ASN A 197 24.94 27.28 -10.32
CA ASN A 197 24.06 26.21 -10.78
C ASN A 197 24.41 24.87 -10.11
N SER A 198 25.71 24.62 -9.92
CA SER A 198 26.23 23.40 -9.26
C SER A 198 25.75 23.28 -7.81
N ASP A 199 25.93 24.34 -7.02
CA ASP A 199 25.47 24.39 -5.63
C ASP A 199 23.94 24.33 -5.55
N LEU A 200 23.25 24.99 -6.49
CA LEU A 200 21.80 25.01 -6.54
C LEU A 200 21.25 23.60 -6.77
N VAL A 201 21.71 22.87 -7.79
CA VAL A 201 21.27 21.48 -8.09
C VAL A 201 21.44 20.56 -6.89
N SER A 202 22.50 20.74 -6.09
CA SER A 202 22.69 19.96 -4.87
C SER A 202 21.58 20.13 -3.81
N ILE A 203 20.77 21.19 -3.91
CA ILE A 203 19.60 21.46 -3.05
C ILE A 203 18.29 20.92 -3.66
N SER A 204 18.28 20.53 -4.94
CA SER A 204 17.07 20.06 -5.65
C SER A 204 16.82 18.58 -5.42
N THR A 205 15.66 18.18 -4.92
CA THR A 205 15.28 16.76 -4.89
C THR A 205 14.03 16.53 -5.73
N ALA A 206 13.82 15.28 -6.16
CA ALA A 206 12.49 14.85 -6.59
C ALA A 206 11.57 14.95 -5.37
N ASP A 207 10.60 15.86 -5.42
CA ASP A 207 9.69 16.10 -4.31
C ASP A 207 8.52 15.12 -4.32
N ASN A 208 7.91 14.91 -3.15
CA ASN A 208 6.72 14.07 -2.98
C ASN A 208 6.86 12.65 -3.55
N LEU A 209 8.05 12.05 -3.42
CA LEU A 209 8.24 10.63 -3.65
C LEU A 209 7.19 9.87 -2.84
N ARG A 210 6.43 9.03 -3.50
CA ARG A 210 5.44 8.14 -2.92
C ARG A 210 5.65 6.74 -3.47
N VAL A 211 5.43 5.75 -2.62
CA VAL A 211 5.51 4.34 -2.98
C VAL A 211 4.13 3.74 -2.74
N THR A 212 3.59 3.12 -3.76
CA THR A 212 2.27 2.46 -3.73
C THR A 212 2.42 1.00 -4.14
N GLU A 213 1.50 0.17 -3.66
CA GLU A 213 1.48 -1.23 -4.04
C GLU A 213 1.01 -1.39 -5.49
N ALA A 214 1.66 -2.29 -6.20
CA ALA A 214 1.24 -2.76 -7.51
C ALA A 214 1.29 -4.30 -7.52
N LYS A 215 0.74 -4.93 -8.56
CA LYS A 215 0.72 -6.39 -8.66
C LYS A 215 2.14 -6.95 -8.59
N ALA A 216 2.44 -7.69 -7.53
CA ALA A 216 3.73 -8.30 -7.20
C ALA A 216 4.92 -7.32 -7.27
N SER A 217 4.71 -6.04 -6.98
CA SER A 217 5.71 -4.98 -7.18
C SER A 217 5.38 -3.71 -6.39
N LEU A 218 6.30 -2.75 -6.40
CA LEU A 218 6.09 -1.41 -5.85
C LEU A 218 6.17 -0.36 -6.96
N LEU A 219 5.17 0.52 -7.02
CA LEU A 219 5.15 1.67 -7.93
C LEU A 219 5.60 2.92 -7.18
N LEU A 220 6.69 3.50 -7.64
CA LEU A 220 7.22 4.78 -7.18
C LEU A 220 6.73 5.89 -8.11
N GLU A 221 6.28 6.99 -7.54
CA GLU A 221 5.95 8.22 -8.25
C GLU A 221 6.49 9.43 -7.49
N TRP A 222 6.88 10.49 -8.19
CA TRP A 222 7.34 11.74 -7.60
C TRP A 222 6.96 12.93 -8.48
N ASP A 223 7.12 14.14 -7.96
CA ASP A 223 6.91 15.36 -8.72
C ASP A 223 8.12 15.64 -9.63
N ASN A 224 7.86 16.23 -10.80
CA ASN A 224 8.93 16.63 -11.71
C ASN A 224 9.90 17.62 -11.03
N ALA A 225 11.20 17.39 -11.18
CA ALA A 225 12.21 18.29 -10.69
C ALA A 225 12.09 19.67 -11.38
N PRO A 226 11.98 20.78 -10.64
CA PRO A 226 11.85 22.11 -11.22
C PRO A 226 13.22 22.66 -11.64
N ILE A 227 13.95 21.95 -12.53
CA ILE A 227 15.21 22.42 -13.12
C ILE A 227 15.09 22.50 -14.64
N GLN A 228 15.58 23.60 -15.24
CA GLN A 228 15.51 23.77 -16.70
C GLN A 228 16.46 22.82 -17.44
N ASN A 229 17.58 22.45 -16.83
CA ASN A 229 18.60 21.56 -17.38
C ASN A 229 18.42 20.11 -16.89
N PHE A 230 17.18 19.65 -16.70
CA PHE A 230 16.88 18.27 -16.34
C PHE A 230 17.42 17.28 -17.37
N SER A 231 18.05 16.20 -16.91
CA SER A 231 18.47 15.06 -17.75
C SER A 231 17.69 13.81 -17.39
N HIS A 232 17.79 13.34 -16.15
CA HIS A 232 17.15 12.12 -15.68
C HIS A 232 17.14 12.03 -14.15
N TYR A 233 16.56 10.95 -13.63
CA TYR A 233 16.59 10.55 -12.23
C TYR A 233 17.43 9.27 -12.04
N ASN A 234 18.10 9.19 -10.90
CA ASN A 234 18.71 7.97 -10.38
C ASN A 234 17.94 7.53 -9.13
N ILE A 235 17.49 6.29 -9.14
CA ILE A 235 16.65 5.69 -8.09
C ILE A 235 17.52 4.78 -7.24
N TYR A 236 17.38 4.95 -5.94
CA TYR A 236 18.13 4.23 -4.92
C TYR A 236 17.19 3.41 -4.07
N ARG A 237 17.65 2.25 -3.64
CA ARG A 237 16.89 1.32 -2.79
C ARG A 237 17.78 0.70 -1.72
N THR A 238 17.19 0.45 -0.57
CA THR A 238 17.79 -0.34 0.52
C THR A 238 16.70 -1.10 1.27
N ILE A 239 17.08 -2.15 2.00
CA ILE A 239 16.21 -2.87 2.95
C ILE A 239 16.49 -2.45 4.41
N GLN A 240 17.51 -1.62 4.64
CA GLN A 240 17.85 -1.06 5.94
C GLN A 240 17.72 0.47 5.88
N PRO A 241 16.91 1.10 6.74
CA PRO A 241 16.73 2.55 6.70
C PRO A 241 18.07 3.27 6.97
N SER A 242 18.29 4.39 6.28
CA SER A 242 19.41 5.32 6.53
C SER A 242 20.84 4.80 6.29
N ASP A 243 21.05 3.58 5.78
CA ASP A 243 22.38 3.04 5.45
C ASP A 243 22.45 2.49 4.01
N GLY A 244 23.65 2.57 3.41
CA GLY A 244 24.08 1.75 2.27
C GLY A 244 23.14 1.68 1.06
N LYS A 245 22.58 2.80 0.61
CA LYS A 245 21.69 2.83 -0.56
C LYS A 245 22.42 2.43 -1.83
N GLU A 246 21.99 1.33 -2.43
CA GLU A 246 22.45 0.91 -3.75
C GLU A 246 21.60 1.56 -4.84
N ILE A 247 22.22 1.74 -6.01
CA ILE A 247 21.52 2.19 -7.20
C ILE A 247 20.60 1.05 -7.66
N LEU A 248 19.29 1.31 -7.62
CA LEU A 248 18.27 0.41 -8.17
C LEU A 248 18.17 0.60 -9.68
N LYS A 249 18.11 1.86 -10.13
CA LYS A 249 17.91 2.19 -11.54
C LYS A 249 18.49 3.57 -11.86
N GLU A 250 19.23 3.66 -12.96
CA GLU A 250 19.75 4.91 -13.50
C GLU A 250 19.00 5.36 -14.75
N ASN A 251 19.19 6.63 -15.12
CA ASN A 251 18.72 7.21 -16.38
C ASN A 251 17.19 7.14 -16.56
N VAL A 252 16.43 7.29 -15.46
CA VAL A 252 14.97 7.30 -15.50
C VAL A 252 14.49 8.68 -15.91
N ILE A 253 13.80 8.78 -17.05
CA ILE A 253 13.34 10.08 -17.58
C ILE A 253 11.96 10.44 -17.00
N ASP A 254 11.09 9.45 -16.86
CA ASP A 254 9.75 9.64 -16.31
C ASP A 254 9.79 9.91 -14.81
N ASN A 255 8.76 10.58 -14.29
CA ASN A 255 8.59 10.84 -12.86
C ASN A 255 7.94 9.66 -12.10
N LYS A 256 8.13 8.45 -12.62
CA LYS A 256 7.61 7.21 -12.05
C LYS A 256 8.49 6.02 -12.40
N TYR A 257 8.48 5.01 -11.55
CA TYR A 257 9.21 3.77 -11.77
C TYR A 257 8.53 2.60 -11.04
N GLN A 258 8.39 1.47 -11.71
CA GLN A 258 7.87 0.24 -11.09
C GLN A 258 9.02 -0.70 -10.77
N ASP A 259 9.26 -0.93 -9.46
CA ASP A 259 10.22 -1.91 -8.99
C ASP A 259 9.57 -3.30 -8.96
N THR A 260 9.88 -4.11 -9.98
CA THR A 260 9.39 -5.49 -10.10
C THR A 260 10.27 -6.51 -9.40
N ASN A 261 11.43 -6.11 -8.85
CA ASN A 261 12.39 -6.99 -8.22
C ASN A 261 12.28 -6.90 -6.70
N THR A 262 11.06 -7.02 -6.21
CA THR A 262 10.68 -6.95 -4.79
C THR A 262 10.10 -8.26 -4.30
N GLU A 263 10.37 -8.61 -3.05
CA GLU A 263 9.84 -9.82 -2.43
C GLU A 263 8.61 -9.51 -1.56
N ASN A 264 7.66 -10.47 -1.55
CA ASN A 264 6.43 -10.37 -0.78
C ASN A 264 6.73 -10.20 0.71
N GLY A 265 6.17 -9.17 1.33
CA GLY A 265 6.30 -8.93 2.77
C GLY A 265 7.59 -8.23 3.20
N ILE A 266 8.51 -7.94 2.29
CA ILE A 266 9.73 -7.19 2.59
C ILE A 266 9.49 -5.69 2.44
N THR A 267 9.92 -4.93 3.44
CA THR A 267 9.91 -3.46 3.40
C THR A 267 11.17 -2.94 2.72
N TYR A 268 10.97 -2.16 1.67
CA TYR A 268 12.03 -1.46 0.94
C TYR A 268 11.94 0.04 1.22
N TYR A 269 13.09 0.70 1.18
CA TYR A 269 13.23 2.14 1.36
C TYR A 269 13.80 2.75 0.09
N TYR A 270 13.14 3.76 -0.45
CA TYR A 270 13.47 4.37 -1.73
C TYR A 270 13.84 5.84 -1.58
N SER A 271 14.72 6.28 -2.46
CA SER A 271 15.08 7.70 -2.62
C SER A 271 15.48 7.96 -4.06
N VAL A 272 15.36 9.22 -4.49
CA VAL A 272 15.65 9.61 -5.86
C VAL A 272 16.62 10.80 -5.86
N LYS A 273 17.58 10.77 -6.77
CA LYS A 273 18.37 11.95 -7.14
C LYS A 273 17.94 12.48 -8.49
N VAL A 274 18.04 13.78 -8.65
CA VAL A 274 17.92 14.46 -9.93
C VAL A 274 19.31 14.62 -10.53
N VAL A 275 19.44 14.35 -11.82
CA VAL A 275 20.67 14.52 -12.59
C VAL A 275 20.41 15.53 -13.70
N ASP A 276 21.33 16.49 -13.84
CA ASP A 276 21.25 17.51 -14.87
C ASP A 276 21.98 17.12 -16.18
N THR A 277 21.85 17.95 -17.21
CA THR A 277 22.50 17.69 -18.52
C THR A 277 24.03 17.70 -18.49
N SER A 278 24.65 18.16 -17.40
CA SER A 278 26.10 18.10 -17.19
C SER A 278 26.55 16.84 -16.44
N GLY A 279 25.60 16.01 -15.97
CA GLY A 279 25.85 14.82 -15.18
C GLY A 279 25.98 15.09 -13.68
N GLN A 280 25.67 16.32 -13.21
CA GLN A 280 25.71 16.64 -11.79
C GLN A 280 24.48 16.08 -11.10
N GLU A 281 24.70 15.37 -10.00
CA GLU A 281 23.62 14.82 -9.18
C GLU A 281 23.28 15.75 -8.00
N SER A 282 22.01 15.70 -7.59
CA SER A 282 21.55 16.30 -6.34
C SER A 282 21.89 15.49 -5.08
N ILE A 283 21.56 16.02 -3.90
CA ILE A 283 21.36 15.16 -2.72
C ILE A 283 20.18 14.21 -2.93
N LEU A 284 20.11 13.15 -2.11
CA LEU A 284 18.97 12.23 -2.11
C LEU A 284 17.70 12.95 -1.64
N SER A 285 16.56 12.58 -2.25
CA SER A 285 15.23 12.92 -1.72
C SER A 285 15.05 12.39 -0.29
N SER A 286 14.01 12.88 0.39
CA SER A 286 13.50 12.20 1.57
C SER A 286 13.24 10.73 1.27
N GLU A 287 13.55 9.88 2.23
CA GLU A 287 13.34 8.45 2.13
C GLU A 287 11.88 8.10 2.35
N VAL A 288 11.34 7.22 1.50
CA VAL A 288 9.98 6.70 1.64
C VAL A 288 10.01 5.19 1.55
N SER A 289 9.32 4.53 2.48
CA SER A 289 9.23 3.08 2.49
C SER A 289 7.98 2.58 1.76
N GLY A 290 8.09 1.36 1.25
CA GLY A 290 6.98 0.61 0.69
C GLY A 290 7.17 -0.88 0.96
N ARG A 291 6.05 -1.57 1.11
CA ARG A 291 5.93 -3.03 1.21
C ARG A 291 4.65 -3.39 0.49
N TRP A 292 4.62 -4.54 -0.15
CA TRP A 292 3.39 -5.17 -0.63
C TRP A 292 3.28 -6.56 -0.04
N GLU A 293 2.06 -7.04 0.11
CA GLU A 293 1.79 -8.35 0.66
C GLU A 293 0.57 -8.96 -0.04
N LYS A 294 0.69 -10.22 -0.44
CA LYS A 294 -0.45 -10.98 -0.92
C LYS A 294 -1.39 -11.37 0.24
N PRO A 295 -2.69 -11.53 -0.01
CA PRO A 295 -3.62 -12.02 1.00
C PRO A 295 -3.22 -13.37 1.63
N ALA A 296 -3.57 -13.55 2.90
CA ALA A 296 -3.54 -14.85 3.57
C ALA A 296 -4.49 -15.84 2.87
N SER A 297 -4.20 -17.13 3.00
CA SER A 297 -5.09 -18.16 2.47
C SER A 297 -6.40 -18.21 3.26
N PRO A 298 -7.56 -18.41 2.58
CA PRO A 298 -8.83 -18.62 3.27
C PRO A 298 -8.79 -19.85 4.18
N SER A 299 -9.42 -19.76 5.35
CA SER A 299 -9.51 -20.85 6.34
C SER A 299 -10.91 -21.47 6.39
N ASP A 300 -11.04 -22.60 7.10
CA ASP A 300 -12.31 -23.30 7.37
C ASP A 300 -13.14 -23.62 6.11
N VAL A 301 -12.45 -24.01 5.02
CA VAL A 301 -13.10 -24.40 3.78
C VAL A 301 -13.91 -25.67 4.00
N LYS A 302 -15.22 -25.59 3.70
CA LYS A 302 -16.19 -26.68 3.84
C LYS A 302 -16.97 -26.84 2.54
N GLY A 303 -17.42 -28.06 2.28
CA GLY A 303 -18.23 -28.40 1.12
C GLY A 303 -19.45 -29.22 1.53
N VAL A 304 -20.60 -28.87 0.99
CA VAL A 304 -21.85 -29.62 1.17
C VAL A 304 -22.44 -29.96 -0.20
N ILE A 305 -22.73 -31.24 -0.42
CA ILE A 305 -23.41 -31.70 -1.63
C ILE A 305 -24.90 -31.36 -1.50
N ASN A 306 -25.47 -30.74 -2.52
CA ASN A 306 -26.91 -30.49 -2.63
C ASN A 306 -27.45 -31.03 -3.96
N GLU A 307 -28.76 -30.91 -4.21
CA GLU A 307 -29.39 -31.41 -5.44
C GLU A 307 -28.73 -30.89 -6.73
N LYS A 308 -28.22 -29.64 -6.72
CA LYS A 308 -27.69 -28.96 -7.90
C LYS A 308 -26.16 -29.10 -8.08
N GLY A 309 -25.42 -29.51 -7.05
CA GLY A 309 -23.95 -29.59 -7.12
C GLY A 309 -23.29 -29.53 -5.73
N VAL A 310 -22.18 -28.81 -5.62
CA VAL A 310 -21.44 -28.62 -4.36
C VAL A 310 -21.49 -27.16 -3.95
N GLN A 311 -21.92 -26.88 -2.71
CA GLN A 311 -21.79 -25.56 -2.10
C GLN A 311 -20.54 -25.53 -1.23
N LEU A 312 -19.64 -24.60 -1.54
CA LEU A 312 -18.44 -24.32 -0.78
C LEU A 312 -18.67 -23.12 0.13
N THR A 313 -18.13 -23.17 1.36
CA THR A 313 -18.12 -22.04 2.30
C THR A 313 -16.76 -21.94 2.98
N TRP A 314 -16.33 -20.74 3.35
CA TRP A 314 -15.06 -20.50 4.05
C TRP A 314 -15.15 -19.32 5.02
N SER A 315 -14.19 -19.19 5.92
CA SER A 315 -14.05 -18.02 6.80
C SER A 315 -13.48 -16.83 6.03
N PRO A 316 -14.00 -15.60 6.21
CA PRO A 316 -13.50 -14.42 5.52
C PRO A 316 -12.07 -14.07 5.94
N ASN A 317 -11.32 -13.51 4.99
CA ASN A 317 -10.05 -12.84 5.24
C ASN A 317 -10.29 -11.54 6.03
N LEU A 318 -9.36 -11.18 6.91
CA LEU A 318 -9.48 -9.98 7.75
C LEU A 318 -8.82 -8.75 7.13
N GLU A 319 -8.02 -8.96 6.08
CA GLU A 319 -7.32 -7.90 5.36
C GLU A 319 -8.33 -7.00 4.62
N SER A 320 -8.21 -5.69 4.84
CA SER A 320 -9.18 -4.69 4.33
C SER A 320 -9.14 -4.48 2.81
N ASP A 321 -8.10 -4.99 2.17
CA ASP A 321 -7.79 -4.86 0.76
C ASP A 321 -8.14 -6.11 -0.05
N VAL A 322 -8.73 -7.15 0.56
CA VAL A 322 -9.27 -8.30 -0.18
C VAL A 322 -10.38 -7.83 -1.12
N ALA A 323 -10.24 -8.13 -2.42
CA ALA A 323 -11.22 -7.85 -3.45
C ALA A 323 -12.18 -9.03 -3.69
N GLY A 324 -11.74 -10.26 -3.42
CA GLY A 324 -12.57 -11.46 -3.51
C GLY A 324 -11.76 -12.74 -3.62
N TYR A 325 -12.37 -13.79 -4.15
CA TYR A 325 -11.83 -15.15 -4.14
C TYR A 325 -11.83 -15.80 -5.52
N ASN A 326 -10.78 -16.58 -5.79
CA ASN A 326 -10.71 -17.52 -6.89
C ASN A 326 -10.83 -18.95 -6.36
N ILE A 327 -11.71 -19.73 -6.99
CA ILE A 327 -12.04 -21.09 -6.60
C ILE A 327 -11.42 -22.00 -7.65
N TYR A 328 -10.73 -23.02 -7.17
CA TYR A 328 -10.05 -23.99 -7.97
C TYR A 328 -10.54 -25.38 -7.64
N MET A 329 -10.58 -26.23 -8.65
CA MET A 329 -11.03 -27.62 -8.54
C MET A 329 -10.07 -28.56 -9.26
N SER A 330 -9.99 -29.80 -8.79
CA SER A 330 -9.49 -30.93 -9.57
C SER A 330 -10.43 -32.14 -9.44
N THR A 331 -10.48 -32.95 -10.49
CA THR A 331 -11.30 -34.17 -10.54
C THR A 331 -10.42 -35.39 -10.84
N PRO A 332 -10.90 -36.63 -10.62
CA PRO A 332 -10.14 -37.83 -10.93
C PRO A 332 -9.88 -37.98 -12.44
N LYS A 333 -10.76 -37.40 -13.28
CA LYS A 333 -10.61 -37.38 -14.73
C LYS A 333 -9.54 -36.40 -15.20
N ILE A 334 -9.51 -35.19 -14.64
CA ILE A 334 -8.63 -34.10 -15.10
C ILE A 334 -7.28 -34.12 -14.38
N GLN A 335 -7.24 -34.53 -13.10
CA GLN A 335 -6.05 -34.64 -12.22
C GLN A 335 -5.16 -33.38 -12.10
N MET A 336 -5.57 -32.27 -12.71
CA MET A 336 -4.95 -30.96 -12.61
C MET A 336 -5.90 -30.00 -11.89
N VAL A 337 -5.33 -29.05 -11.15
CA VAL A 337 -6.07 -27.96 -10.51
C VAL A 337 -6.34 -26.87 -11.55
N TYR A 338 -7.60 -26.47 -11.71
CA TYR A 338 -8.01 -25.39 -12.62
C TYR A 338 -9.04 -24.46 -11.94
N LYS A 339 -9.06 -23.19 -12.35
CA LYS A 339 -9.99 -22.17 -11.83
C LYS A 339 -11.40 -22.40 -12.41
N ILE A 340 -12.43 -22.29 -11.57
CA ILE A 340 -13.82 -22.60 -11.96
C ILE A 340 -14.77 -21.39 -11.97
N ASN A 341 -14.38 -20.27 -11.37
CA ASN A 341 -15.13 -19.00 -11.46
C ASN A 341 -14.59 -18.12 -12.60
N SER A 342 -15.41 -17.24 -13.19
CA SER A 342 -14.94 -16.20 -14.12
C SER A 342 -14.44 -14.98 -13.35
N ASP A 343 -15.37 -14.34 -12.64
CA ASP A 343 -15.17 -13.14 -11.84
C ASP A 343 -14.84 -13.50 -10.39
N LEU A 344 -14.18 -12.58 -9.68
CA LEU A 344 -13.89 -12.76 -8.27
C LEU A 344 -15.18 -12.97 -7.48
N VAL A 345 -15.20 -14.00 -6.64
CA VAL A 345 -16.30 -14.24 -5.73
C VAL A 345 -16.14 -13.31 -4.53
N THR A 346 -17.09 -12.42 -4.30
CA THR A 346 -17.03 -11.43 -3.21
C THR A 346 -17.71 -11.91 -1.92
N GLN A 347 -18.45 -13.01 -2.00
CA GLN A 347 -19.09 -13.67 -0.87
C GLN A 347 -18.18 -14.75 -0.30
N THR A 348 -18.46 -15.24 0.90
CA THR A 348 -17.73 -16.36 1.53
C THR A 348 -18.35 -17.73 1.22
N PHE A 349 -19.05 -17.83 0.09
CA PHE A 349 -19.57 -19.07 -0.43
C PHE A 349 -19.55 -19.09 -1.96
N TYR A 350 -19.52 -20.30 -2.53
CA TYR A 350 -19.57 -20.54 -3.98
C TYR A 350 -20.37 -21.81 -4.27
N ASN A 351 -21.26 -21.75 -5.27
CA ASN A 351 -21.99 -22.93 -5.72
C ASN A 351 -21.39 -23.45 -7.02
N ASP A 352 -20.76 -24.62 -6.98
CA ASP A 352 -20.33 -25.34 -8.18
C ASP A 352 -21.48 -26.21 -8.69
N TYR A 353 -22.08 -25.79 -9.80
CA TYR A 353 -23.13 -26.52 -10.53
C TYR A 353 -22.59 -27.41 -11.65
N THR A 354 -21.27 -27.38 -11.90
CA THR A 354 -20.61 -28.16 -12.96
C THR A 354 -20.08 -29.50 -12.49
N SER A 355 -20.12 -29.73 -11.17
CA SER A 355 -19.68 -30.97 -10.56
C SER A 355 -20.41 -32.20 -11.10
N ASP A 356 -19.65 -33.10 -11.73
CA ASP A 356 -20.13 -34.42 -12.14
C ASP A 356 -20.18 -35.37 -10.94
N LYS A 357 -21.37 -35.56 -10.38
CA LYS A 357 -21.61 -36.44 -9.22
C LYS A 357 -21.33 -37.92 -9.51
N SER A 358 -21.05 -38.30 -10.76
CA SER A 358 -20.60 -39.66 -11.08
C SER A 358 -19.12 -39.90 -10.74
N ASP A 359 -18.34 -38.82 -10.56
CA ASP A 359 -16.96 -38.92 -10.09
C ASP A 359 -16.91 -39.43 -8.63
N ALA A 360 -15.82 -40.08 -8.25
CA ALA A 360 -15.67 -40.59 -6.89
C ALA A 360 -15.52 -39.45 -5.86
N TYR A 361 -14.77 -38.41 -6.22
CA TYR A 361 -14.47 -37.26 -5.36
C TYR A 361 -14.03 -36.06 -6.21
N HIS A 362 -14.15 -34.85 -5.69
CA HIS A 362 -13.43 -33.66 -6.17
C HIS A 362 -12.54 -33.07 -5.07
N TYR A 363 -11.49 -32.37 -5.47
CA TYR A 363 -10.73 -31.51 -4.56
C TYR A 363 -10.98 -30.05 -4.89
N TYR A 364 -11.14 -29.22 -3.85
CA TYR A 364 -11.30 -27.78 -3.97
C TYR A 364 -10.21 -27.04 -3.20
N LYS A 365 -9.77 -25.92 -3.77
CA LYS A 365 -8.87 -24.96 -3.12
C LYS A 365 -9.32 -23.55 -3.43
N ILE A 366 -9.08 -22.62 -2.52
CA ILE A 366 -9.49 -21.23 -2.65
C ILE A 366 -8.27 -20.34 -2.45
N LYS A 367 -8.16 -19.29 -3.27
CA LYS A 367 -7.21 -18.19 -3.06
C LYS A 367 -7.98 -16.90 -2.84
N ALA A 368 -7.54 -16.12 -1.86
CA ALA A 368 -7.94 -14.72 -1.75
C ALA A 368 -7.14 -13.87 -2.76
N VAL A 369 -7.77 -12.81 -3.25
CA VAL A 369 -7.21 -11.84 -4.20
C VAL A 369 -7.42 -10.44 -3.64
N ASP A 370 -6.38 -9.62 -3.61
CA ASP A 370 -6.48 -8.23 -3.17
C ASP A 370 -6.96 -7.28 -4.28
N LYS A 371 -7.14 -6.00 -3.93
CA LYS A 371 -7.58 -4.92 -4.83
C LYS A 371 -6.59 -4.58 -5.94
N VAL A 372 -5.30 -4.90 -5.78
CA VAL A 372 -4.27 -4.70 -6.83
C VAL A 372 -4.06 -5.95 -7.69
N GLY A 373 -4.70 -7.07 -7.32
CA GLY A 373 -4.71 -8.33 -8.04
C GLY A 373 -3.62 -9.32 -7.63
N ASN A 374 -3.01 -9.19 -6.45
CA ASN A 374 -2.15 -10.24 -5.91
C ASN A 374 -3.01 -11.41 -5.42
N GLU A 375 -2.59 -12.62 -5.77
CA GLU A 375 -3.22 -13.83 -5.26
C GLU A 375 -2.44 -14.38 -4.07
N GLY A 376 -3.17 -14.74 -3.02
CA GLY A 376 -2.66 -15.44 -1.87
C GLY A 376 -2.21 -16.88 -2.16
N LEU A 377 -1.85 -17.58 -1.09
CA LEU A 377 -1.66 -19.02 -1.14
C LEU A 377 -3.01 -19.75 -1.24
N PHE A 378 -2.98 -21.00 -1.71
CA PHE A 378 -4.14 -21.86 -1.62
C PHE A 378 -4.53 -22.10 -0.15
N SER A 379 -5.83 -22.19 0.10
CA SER A 379 -6.38 -22.82 1.30
C SER A 379 -5.89 -24.26 1.43
N ASN A 380 -6.14 -24.87 2.60
CA ASN A 380 -6.06 -26.33 2.73
C ASN A 380 -6.98 -27.01 1.71
N ASP A 381 -6.59 -28.22 1.31
CA ASP A 381 -7.33 -29.03 0.35
C ASP A 381 -8.64 -29.50 0.97
N LEU A 382 -9.76 -29.15 0.34
CA LEU A 382 -11.06 -29.72 0.67
C LEU A 382 -11.35 -30.87 -0.29
N ARG A 383 -11.46 -32.09 0.24
CA ARG A 383 -11.98 -33.24 -0.51
C ARG A 383 -13.48 -33.35 -0.29
N VAL A 384 -14.23 -33.51 -1.38
CA VAL A 384 -15.67 -33.82 -1.37
C VAL A 384 -15.87 -35.15 -2.06
N ASP A 385 -16.26 -36.18 -1.30
CA ASP A 385 -16.57 -37.50 -1.82
C ASP A 385 -18.05 -37.56 -2.23
N PHE A 386 -18.33 -37.94 -3.48
CA PHE A 386 -19.71 -38.02 -3.99
C PHE A 386 -20.33 -39.40 -3.79
N LYS A 387 -19.50 -40.45 -3.69
CA LYS A 387 -19.97 -41.81 -3.44
C LYS A 387 -19.95 -42.09 -1.94
N PRO A 388 -21.03 -42.65 -1.37
CA PRO A 388 -21.01 -43.08 0.03
C PRO A 388 -19.97 -44.19 0.21
N SER A 389 -19.44 -44.30 1.43
CA SER A 389 -18.49 -45.37 1.75
C SER A 389 -19.15 -46.75 1.67
N PRO A 390 -18.48 -47.75 1.06
CA PRO A 390 -18.99 -49.11 1.06
C PRO A 390 -19.01 -49.67 2.50
N PRO A 391 -19.95 -50.57 2.84
CA PRO A 391 -19.99 -51.18 4.15
C PRO A 391 -18.66 -51.88 4.49
N SER A 392 -18.26 -51.89 5.76
CA SER A 392 -16.98 -52.46 6.20
C SER A 392 -17.12 -53.19 7.54
N GLY A 393 -16.05 -53.84 8.01
CA GLY A 393 -16.06 -54.50 9.32
C GLY A 393 -17.01 -55.70 9.40
N PHE A 394 -17.13 -56.46 8.30
CA PHE A 394 -18.02 -57.61 8.22
C PHE A 394 -17.66 -58.70 9.24
N LYS A 395 -18.69 -59.29 9.84
CA LYS A 395 -18.60 -60.39 10.80
C LYS A 395 -19.60 -61.47 10.44
N LEU A 396 -19.19 -62.72 10.63
CA LEU A 396 -20.04 -63.89 10.51
C LEU A 396 -20.27 -64.49 11.90
N THR A 397 -21.54 -64.61 12.28
CA THR A 397 -21.96 -65.32 13.48
C THR A 397 -23.03 -66.36 13.13
N ARG A 398 -23.26 -67.30 14.04
CA ARG A 398 -24.23 -68.38 13.88
C ARG A 398 -25.37 -68.15 14.87
N ASP A 399 -26.58 -68.33 14.38
CA ASP A 399 -27.81 -68.31 15.16
C ASP A 399 -28.58 -69.59 14.85
N TYR A 400 -29.52 -69.97 15.71
CA TYR A 400 -30.31 -71.20 15.55
C TYR A 400 -31.77 -70.92 15.87
N GLU A 401 -32.65 -71.23 14.92
CA GLU A 401 -34.10 -71.13 15.10
C GLU A 401 -34.71 -72.49 14.74
N ASN A 402 -35.45 -73.10 15.67
CA ASN A 402 -36.06 -74.42 15.49
C ASN A 402 -35.07 -75.51 15.03
N GLN A 403 -33.86 -75.52 15.60
CA GLN A 403 -32.73 -76.41 15.22
C GLN A 403 -32.19 -76.22 13.78
N LYS A 404 -32.68 -75.23 13.03
CA LYS A 404 -32.12 -74.85 11.73
C LYS A 404 -31.03 -73.80 11.92
N LEU A 405 -29.88 -74.00 11.27
CA LEU A 405 -28.78 -73.04 11.25
C LEU A 405 -29.20 -71.76 10.52
N ILE A 406 -28.92 -70.61 11.13
CA ILE A 406 -29.03 -69.29 10.52
C ILE A 406 -27.64 -68.68 10.48
N MET A 407 -27.23 -68.22 9.31
CA MET A 407 -25.99 -67.46 9.16
C MET A 407 -26.29 -65.98 9.33
N VAL A 408 -25.64 -65.34 10.29
CA VAL A 408 -25.84 -63.92 10.60
C VAL A 408 -24.63 -63.14 10.14
N ILE A 409 -24.84 -62.25 9.18
CA ILE A 409 -23.82 -61.40 8.58
C ILE A 409 -24.09 -59.99 9.04
N SER A 410 -23.15 -59.41 9.77
CA SER A 410 -23.24 -58.01 10.22
C SER A 410 -22.04 -57.22 9.76
N TRP A 411 -22.20 -55.91 9.67
CA TRP A 411 -21.14 -54.96 9.31
C TRP A 411 -21.18 -53.73 10.22
N ALA A 412 -20.11 -52.93 10.18
CA ALA A 412 -20.09 -51.65 10.86
C ALA A 412 -21.17 -50.74 10.27
N PRO A 413 -22.02 -50.10 11.10
CA PRO A 413 -23.03 -49.18 10.61
C PRO A 413 -22.37 -47.98 9.93
N VAL A 414 -22.97 -47.50 8.85
CA VAL A 414 -22.54 -46.26 8.18
C VAL A 414 -23.18 -45.11 8.93
N SER A 415 -22.37 -44.32 9.63
CA SER A 415 -22.80 -43.18 10.44
C SER A 415 -22.77 -41.84 9.68
N ASP A 416 -22.91 -41.90 8.35
CA ASP A 416 -22.95 -40.71 7.50
C ASP A 416 -24.36 -40.11 7.51
N ASP A 417 -24.51 -38.80 7.71
CA ASP A 417 -25.81 -38.12 7.70
C ASP A 417 -26.54 -38.25 6.36
N SER A 418 -25.80 -38.56 5.28
CA SER A 418 -26.36 -38.85 3.96
C SER A 418 -26.90 -40.28 3.82
N PHE A 419 -26.66 -41.19 4.78
CA PHE A 419 -27.12 -42.59 4.70
C PHE A 419 -28.63 -42.70 4.51
N SER A 420 -29.06 -43.55 3.57
CA SER A 420 -30.47 -43.92 3.36
C SER A 420 -30.72 -45.38 3.73
N HIS A 421 -30.06 -46.32 3.05
CA HIS A 421 -30.26 -47.76 3.23
C HIS A 421 -29.09 -48.56 2.63
N TYR A 422 -29.09 -49.87 2.86
CA TYR A 422 -28.23 -50.83 2.16
C TYR A 422 -28.99 -51.57 1.07
N GLU A 423 -28.30 -51.91 -0.02
CA GLU A 423 -28.76 -52.92 -0.97
C GLU A 423 -27.92 -54.19 -0.80
N LEU A 424 -28.60 -55.33 -0.63
CA LEU A 424 -28.00 -56.62 -0.33
C LEU A 424 -28.33 -57.63 -1.44
N TYR A 425 -27.31 -58.37 -1.85
CA TYR A 425 -27.36 -59.38 -2.90
C TYR A 425 -26.75 -60.69 -2.42
N ARG A 426 -27.25 -61.82 -2.94
CA ARG A 426 -26.79 -63.16 -2.57
C ARG A 426 -26.67 -64.06 -3.80
N SER A 427 -25.51 -64.68 -3.99
CA SER A 427 -25.28 -65.63 -5.08
C SER A 427 -24.75 -66.98 -4.58
N PRO A 428 -25.34 -68.10 -5.00
CA PRO A 428 -24.77 -69.42 -4.78
C PRO A 428 -23.62 -69.72 -5.75
N GLY A 429 -22.77 -70.68 -5.39
CA GLY A 429 -21.78 -71.29 -6.29
C GLY A 429 -20.33 -71.06 -5.85
N SER A 430 -19.39 -71.46 -6.72
CA SER A 430 -17.95 -71.32 -6.49
C SER A 430 -17.36 -70.00 -7.01
N TYR A 431 -18.16 -69.21 -7.74
CA TYR A 431 -17.74 -67.96 -8.36
C TYR A 431 -18.67 -66.78 -8.02
N PRO A 432 -18.13 -65.57 -7.81
CA PRO A 432 -18.91 -64.38 -7.48
C PRO A 432 -19.69 -63.90 -8.71
N GLN A 433 -21.01 -63.98 -8.66
CA GLN A 433 -21.92 -63.39 -9.67
C GLN A 433 -22.88 -62.43 -8.96
N LEU A 434 -23.16 -61.28 -9.59
CA LEU A 434 -24.17 -60.36 -9.07
C LEU A 434 -25.54 -60.86 -9.54
N THR A 435 -26.39 -61.25 -8.59
CA THR A 435 -27.77 -61.70 -8.82
C THR A 435 -28.76 -60.55 -8.61
N ASP A 436 -30.07 -60.84 -8.59
CA ASP A 436 -31.05 -59.87 -8.10
C ASP A 436 -30.86 -59.60 -6.60
N ALA A 437 -31.15 -58.37 -6.20
CA ALA A 437 -31.09 -57.96 -4.80
C ALA A 437 -32.08 -58.80 -3.97
N ILE A 438 -31.60 -59.34 -2.85
CA ILE A 438 -32.46 -60.00 -1.86
C ILE A 438 -33.15 -58.97 -0.97
N ASP A 439 -32.56 -57.79 -0.78
CA ASP A 439 -33.19 -56.63 -0.17
C ASP A 439 -32.64 -55.34 -0.80
N ARG A 440 -33.53 -54.44 -1.23
CA ARG A 440 -33.17 -53.15 -1.82
C ARG A 440 -33.31 -51.97 -0.86
N ASN A 441 -33.83 -52.16 0.34
CA ASN A 441 -34.11 -51.09 1.31
C ASN A 441 -33.72 -51.53 2.73
N LEU A 442 -32.61 -52.26 2.88
CA LEU A 442 -32.21 -52.83 4.16
C LEU A 442 -31.70 -51.71 5.08
N LEU A 443 -32.41 -51.46 6.18
CA LEU A 443 -32.03 -50.43 7.16
C LEU A 443 -31.12 -50.94 8.27
N SER A 444 -31.14 -52.25 8.55
CA SER A 444 -30.25 -52.87 9.54
C SER A 444 -28.86 -53.11 8.97
N ASN A 445 -27.84 -52.99 9.81
CA ASN A 445 -26.46 -53.38 9.49
C ASN A 445 -26.21 -54.88 9.73
N GLU A 446 -27.26 -55.69 9.66
CA GLU A 446 -27.25 -57.13 9.86
C GLU A 446 -28.27 -57.79 8.91
N TYR A 447 -27.88 -58.94 8.36
CA TYR A 447 -28.74 -59.85 7.61
C TYR A 447 -28.66 -61.27 8.18
N LYS A 448 -29.84 -61.90 8.36
CA LYS A 448 -29.99 -63.27 8.84
C LYS A 448 -30.40 -64.20 7.69
N ASP A 449 -29.45 -64.96 7.15
CA ASP A 449 -29.74 -65.96 6.12
C ASP A 449 -30.26 -67.27 6.74
N LYS A 450 -31.59 -67.47 6.64
CA LYS A 450 -32.28 -68.69 7.10
C LYS A 450 -32.26 -69.83 6.09
N ASN A 451 -31.78 -69.59 4.87
CA ASN A 451 -31.79 -70.52 3.75
C ASN A 451 -30.36 -70.75 3.24
N PHE A 452 -29.40 -70.82 4.17
CA PHE A 452 -28.03 -71.15 3.85
C PHE A 452 -27.94 -72.63 3.39
N GLU A 453 -27.80 -72.83 2.08
CA GLU A 453 -27.65 -74.16 1.45
C GLU A 453 -26.53 -74.10 0.41
N GLY A 454 -25.61 -75.07 0.41
CA GLY A 454 -24.50 -75.17 -0.55
C GLY A 454 -23.09 -75.18 0.09
N GLU A 455 -22.07 -75.37 -0.74
CA GLU A 455 -20.65 -75.41 -0.31
C GLU A 455 -20.05 -74.00 -0.12
N GLY A 456 -20.64 -72.98 -0.75
CA GLY A 456 -20.27 -71.57 -0.58
C GLY A 456 -21.32 -70.59 -1.10
N LEU A 457 -21.44 -69.45 -0.42
CA LEU A 457 -22.30 -68.32 -0.79
C LEU A 457 -21.50 -67.02 -0.82
N PHE A 458 -21.82 -66.17 -1.79
CA PHE A 458 -21.33 -64.80 -1.91
C PHE A 458 -22.43 -63.83 -1.52
N TYR A 459 -22.09 -62.85 -0.68
CA TYR A 459 -22.93 -61.73 -0.33
C TYR A 459 -22.26 -60.45 -0.85
N PHE A 460 -23.05 -59.59 -1.47
CA PHE A 460 -22.62 -58.26 -1.89
C PHE A 460 -23.49 -57.22 -1.21
N VAL A 461 -22.88 -56.27 -0.53
CA VAL A 461 -23.58 -55.19 0.16
C VAL A 461 -23.02 -53.87 -0.32
N ARG A 462 -23.89 -52.91 -0.59
CA ARG A 462 -23.49 -51.53 -0.84
C ARG A 462 -24.39 -50.56 -0.09
N THR A 463 -23.86 -49.38 0.16
CA THR A 463 -24.57 -48.28 0.80
C THR A 463 -25.25 -47.44 -0.28
N VAL A 464 -26.45 -46.95 0.01
CA VAL A 464 -27.18 -45.96 -0.79
C VAL A 464 -27.43 -44.74 0.08
N ASP A 465 -27.11 -43.55 -0.46
CA ASP A 465 -27.36 -42.29 0.22
C ASP A 465 -28.78 -41.74 -0.05
N LYS A 466 -29.16 -40.64 0.60
CA LYS A 466 -30.45 -39.95 0.47
C LYS A 466 -30.69 -39.36 -0.93
N LEU A 467 -29.66 -39.23 -1.75
CA LEU A 467 -29.73 -38.79 -3.14
C LEU A 467 -29.80 -39.97 -4.13
N GLY A 468 -29.75 -41.21 -3.63
CA GLY A 468 -29.76 -42.43 -4.43
C GLY A 468 -28.39 -42.81 -5.02
N ILE A 469 -27.31 -42.13 -4.62
CA ILE A 469 -25.95 -42.48 -5.04
C ILE A 469 -25.52 -43.75 -4.30
N LYS A 470 -24.88 -44.65 -5.03
CA LYS A 470 -24.54 -45.99 -4.55
C LYS A 470 -23.03 -46.11 -4.39
N SER A 471 -22.59 -46.70 -3.28
CA SER A 471 -21.19 -47.09 -3.10
C SER A 471 -20.83 -48.23 -4.05
N ASP A 472 -19.53 -48.51 -4.13
CA ASP A 472 -19.07 -49.79 -4.67
C ASP A 472 -19.55 -50.94 -3.76
N PHE A 473 -19.54 -52.16 -4.28
CA PHE A 473 -19.92 -53.34 -3.51
C PHE A 473 -18.79 -53.81 -2.61
N THR A 474 -19.11 -54.10 -1.35
CA THR A 474 -18.28 -54.96 -0.51
C THR A 474 -18.71 -56.41 -0.70
N ARG A 475 -17.74 -57.28 -0.95
CA ARG A 475 -17.98 -58.72 -1.13
C ARG A 475 -17.61 -59.48 0.13
N PHE A 476 -18.51 -60.34 0.56
CA PHE A 476 -18.34 -61.23 1.70
C PHE A 476 -18.61 -62.67 1.29
N VAL A 477 -17.63 -63.57 1.48
CA VAL A 477 -17.73 -64.98 1.10
C VAL A 477 -17.90 -65.82 2.35
N VAL A 478 -18.86 -66.74 2.32
CA VAL A 478 -19.06 -67.75 3.37
C VAL A 478 -18.98 -69.11 2.71
N TYR A 479 -18.04 -69.97 3.12
CA TYR A 479 -17.93 -71.33 2.62
C TYR A 479 -17.77 -72.34 3.74
N ARG A 480 -18.10 -73.59 3.42
CA ARG A 480 -18.04 -74.70 4.36
C ARG A 480 -16.72 -75.45 4.19
N ASP A 481 -16.02 -75.67 5.30
CA ASP A 481 -14.82 -76.51 5.37
C ASP A 481 -15.06 -77.61 6.42
N GLY A 482 -15.49 -78.78 5.96
CA GLY A 482 -15.92 -79.89 6.83
C GLY A 482 -17.12 -79.52 7.73
N SER A 483 -16.92 -79.56 9.05
CA SER A 483 -17.90 -79.14 10.06
C SER A 483 -17.81 -77.66 10.44
N SER A 484 -16.82 -76.93 9.89
CA SER A 484 -16.56 -75.52 10.17
C SER A 484 -17.01 -74.63 9.01
N PHE A 485 -17.29 -73.35 9.31
CA PHE A 485 -17.54 -72.33 8.31
C PHE A 485 -16.40 -71.33 8.34
N MET A 486 -15.90 -70.96 7.16
CA MET A 486 -14.87 -69.95 6.98
C MET A 486 -15.45 -68.76 6.21
N SER A 487 -14.91 -67.57 6.47
CA SER A 487 -15.31 -66.35 5.76
C SER A 487 -14.12 -65.56 5.26
N VAL A 488 -14.24 -64.97 4.08
CA VAL A 488 -13.25 -64.07 3.48
C VAL A 488 -13.97 -62.78 3.08
N VAL A 489 -13.37 -61.64 3.44
CA VAL A 489 -13.88 -60.30 3.09
C VAL A 489 -12.97 -59.71 2.04
N ASP A 490 -13.55 -59.22 0.94
CA ASP A 490 -12.81 -58.46 -0.07
C ASP A 490 -13.48 -57.08 -0.24
N PRO A 491 -12.79 -55.99 0.16
CA PRO A 491 -13.35 -54.64 0.14
C PRO A 491 -13.48 -54.02 -1.25
N LEU A 492 -12.93 -54.61 -2.32
CA LEU A 492 -12.96 -54.03 -3.67
C LEU A 492 -13.37 -55.05 -4.73
N PHE A 493 -14.67 -55.12 -5.06
CA PHE A 493 -15.14 -55.86 -6.23
C PHE A 493 -15.69 -54.89 -7.30
N LEU A 494 -14.90 -54.64 -8.34
CA LEU A 494 -15.33 -53.92 -9.54
C LEU A 494 -16.16 -54.87 -10.42
N VAL A 495 -17.49 -54.76 -10.36
CA VAL A 495 -18.35 -55.38 -11.36
C VAL A 495 -18.20 -54.56 -12.65
N LYS A 496 -17.48 -55.08 -13.65
CA LYS A 496 -17.56 -54.51 -15.00
C LYS A 496 -19.00 -54.72 -15.50
N ASN A 497 -19.67 -53.64 -15.88
CA ASN A 497 -21.06 -53.62 -16.38
C ASN A 497 -21.27 -54.33 -17.74
N SER A 498 -20.37 -55.19 -18.18
CA SER A 498 -20.56 -56.05 -19.34
C SER A 498 -20.77 -57.46 -18.82
N GLY A 499 -21.88 -58.11 -19.20
CA GLY A 499 -22.18 -59.51 -18.89
C GLY A 499 -21.22 -60.54 -19.50
N GLU A 500 -19.93 -60.23 -19.53
CA GLU A 500 -18.83 -61.08 -19.95
C GLU A 500 -17.69 -60.89 -18.94
N ILE A 501 -17.31 -62.00 -18.31
CA ILE A 501 -16.16 -62.14 -17.41
C ILE A 501 -15.00 -62.71 -18.25
N PRO A 502 -13.72 -62.37 -17.95
CA PRO A 502 -12.55 -62.97 -18.60
C PRO A 502 -12.46 -64.49 -18.48
#